data_AF-A0A2T2QX96-F1
#
_entry.id   AF-A0A2T2QX96-F1
#
_cell.length_a   1.000
_cell.length_b   1.000
_cell.length_c   1.000
_cell.angle_alpha   90.00
_cell.angle_beta   90.00
_cell.angle_gamma   90.00
#
_symmetry.space_group_name_H-M   'P 1'
#
loop_
_entity.id
_entity.type
_entity.pdbx_description
1 polymer ?
#
loop_
_entity_poly.entity_id
_entity_poly.type
_entity_poly.pdbx_seq_one_letter_code
_entity_poly.pdbx_strand_id
1 'polypeptide(L)'
;MKDVFLVHPLTQAYLPVFVADYVLMDYGTGAIMAVPAHDERDYEFARRFKLSITPVIKPHHGDVPELPYTEYGELLQSGEWTGMSSTEAISSLTNYLEEHNLGKKDINYKMRDWVFSRQRYWGEPIPIVYCEECGEMPVPEDQLPVELPEVDAYEP
;
A
#
# COMPACT_ATOMS: atom_id res chain seq x y z
N MET A 1 -17.12 8.44 -15.83
CA MET A 1 -16.69 7.14 -15.25
C MET A 1 -17.98 6.45 -14.84
N LYS A 2 -18.24 5.20 -15.27
CA LYS A 2 -19.39 4.45 -14.70
C LYS A 2 -19.10 4.25 -13.21
N ASP A 3 -20.10 4.39 -12.36
CA ASP A 3 -19.93 4.14 -10.93
C ASP A 3 -19.57 2.67 -10.72
N VAL A 4 -18.34 2.42 -10.27
CA VAL A 4 -17.85 1.08 -9.94
C VAL A 4 -18.06 0.87 -8.44
N PHE A 5 -18.67 -0.25 -8.09
CA PHE A 5 -18.90 -0.65 -6.72
C PHE A 5 -18.26 -2.01 -6.44
N LEU A 6 -17.77 -2.18 -5.22
CA LEU A 6 -17.32 -3.46 -4.68
C LEU A 6 -18.29 -3.93 -3.61
N VAL A 7 -18.34 -5.25 -3.39
CA VAL A 7 -19.11 -5.83 -2.28
C VAL A 7 -18.15 -6.10 -1.14
N HIS A 8 -18.41 -5.52 0.03
CA HIS A 8 -17.61 -5.81 1.22
C HIS A 8 -17.77 -7.29 1.61
N PRO A 9 -16.68 -8.06 1.77
CA PRO A 9 -16.77 -9.52 1.93
C PRO A 9 -17.51 -9.95 3.20
N LEU A 10 -17.37 -9.20 4.30
CA LEU A 10 -18.07 -9.50 5.56
C LEU A 10 -19.49 -8.91 5.64
N THR A 11 -19.65 -7.60 5.43
CA THR A 11 -20.95 -6.93 5.62
C THR A 11 -21.87 -7.01 4.41
N GLN A 12 -21.38 -7.46 3.25
CA GLN A 12 -22.10 -7.48 1.97
C GLN A 12 -22.59 -6.10 1.49
N ALA A 13 -22.07 -5.02 2.09
CA ALA A 13 -22.39 -3.66 1.70
C ALA A 13 -21.74 -3.30 0.35
N TYR A 14 -22.43 -2.50 -0.45
CA TYR A 14 -21.87 -1.93 -1.68
C TYR A 14 -21.02 -0.71 -1.35
N LEU A 15 -19.74 -0.77 -1.71
CA LEU A 15 -18.75 0.28 -1.48
C LEU A 15 -18.36 0.95 -2.79
N PRO A 16 -18.41 2.30 -2.88
CA PRO A 16 -17.94 3.02 -4.06
C PRO A 16 -16.41 2.92 -4.21
N VAL A 17 -15.94 2.85 -5.45
CA VAL A 17 -14.51 2.87 -5.79
C VAL A 17 -14.09 4.27 -6.22
N PHE A 18 -13.00 4.77 -5.64
CA PHE A 18 -12.39 6.05 -5.99
C PHE A 18 -10.98 5.87 -6.52
N VAL A 19 -10.57 6.77 -7.40
CA VAL A 19 -9.17 6.95 -7.80
C VAL A 19 -8.67 8.21 -7.11
N ALA A 20 -7.62 8.06 -6.30
CA ALA A 20 -7.05 9.15 -5.52
C ALA A 20 -5.52 9.16 -5.68
N ASP A 21 -4.94 10.35 -5.66
CA ASP A 21 -3.51 10.61 -5.83
C ASP A 21 -2.64 10.13 -4.66
N TYR A 22 -3.22 10.06 -3.45
CA TYR A 22 -2.51 9.57 -2.26
C TYR A 22 -2.37 8.03 -2.21
N VAL A 23 -3.00 7.30 -3.14
CA VAL A 23 -2.84 5.85 -3.28
C VAL A 23 -1.75 5.58 -4.31
N LEU A 24 -0.60 5.11 -3.82
CA LEU A 24 0.58 4.87 -4.65
C LEU A 24 0.50 3.50 -5.34
N MET A 25 0.58 3.48 -6.68
CA MET A 25 0.58 2.25 -7.47
C MET A 25 1.74 1.31 -7.11
N ASP A 26 2.90 1.88 -6.77
CA ASP A 26 4.12 1.13 -6.47
C ASP A 26 4.22 0.69 -4.99
N TYR A 27 3.14 0.82 -4.21
CA TYR A 27 3.11 0.43 -2.80
C TYR A 27 1.95 -0.51 -2.47
N GLY A 28 2.26 -1.65 -1.86
CA GLY A 28 1.28 -2.71 -1.62
C GLY A 28 0.73 -3.25 -2.94
N THR A 29 -0.59 -3.24 -3.10
CA THR A 29 -1.26 -3.69 -4.33
C THR A 29 -1.69 -2.55 -5.25
N GLY A 30 -1.33 -1.30 -4.94
CA GLY A 30 -1.85 -0.12 -5.63
C GLY A 30 -3.31 0.20 -5.31
N ALA A 31 -3.90 -0.49 -4.33
CA ALA A 31 -5.25 -0.24 -3.81
C ALA A 31 -5.25 -0.33 -2.27
N ILE A 32 -6.08 0.48 -1.63
CA ILE A 32 -6.29 0.46 -0.18
C ILE A 32 -7.78 0.35 0.14
N MET A 33 -8.12 -0.25 1.28
CA MET A 33 -9.43 -0.07 1.88
C MET A 33 -9.42 1.22 2.70
N ALA A 34 -10.39 2.10 2.45
CA ALA A 34 -10.49 3.35 3.19
C ALA A 34 -11.27 3.12 4.50
N VAL A 35 -10.71 3.54 5.64
CA VAL A 35 -11.38 3.47 6.95
C VAL A 35 -11.39 4.86 7.59
N PRO A 36 -12.27 5.77 7.15
CA PRO A 36 -12.19 7.20 7.51
C PRO A 36 -12.27 7.51 9.00
N ALA A 37 -12.90 6.65 9.81
CA ALA A 37 -12.95 6.88 11.24
C ALA A 37 -11.60 6.64 11.95
N HIS A 38 -10.65 5.95 11.31
CA HIS A 38 -9.44 5.43 11.94
C HIS A 38 -8.14 5.62 11.12
N ASP A 39 -8.20 6.33 9.99
CA ASP A 39 -7.03 6.82 9.23
C ASP A 39 -7.23 8.29 8.87
N GLU A 40 -6.21 9.12 9.10
CA GLU A 40 -6.26 10.57 8.92
C GLU A 40 -6.48 10.98 7.45
N ARG A 41 -5.83 10.31 6.51
CA ARG A 41 -5.93 10.64 5.07
C ARG A 41 -7.30 10.25 4.54
N ASP A 42 -7.79 9.09 4.96
CA ASP A 42 -9.13 8.63 4.61
C ASP A 42 -10.21 9.53 5.24
N TYR A 43 -9.99 10.02 6.45
CA TYR A 43 -10.86 10.99 7.12
C TYR A 43 -10.99 12.29 6.32
N GLU A 44 -9.86 12.89 5.94
CA GLU A 44 -9.83 14.11 5.14
C GLU A 44 -10.51 13.91 3.77
N PHE A 45 -10.22 12.78 3.11
CA PHE A 45 -10.86 12.41 1.86
C PHE A 45 -12.38 12.27 2.02
N ALA A 46 -12.83 11.49 3.00
CA ALA A 46 -14.25 11.28 3.26
C ALA A 46 -14.97 12.59 3.62
N ARG A 47 -14.34 13.48 4.40
CA ARG A 47 -14.88 14.81 4.72
C ARG A 47 -15.04 15.67 3.47
N ARG A 48 -14.04 15.68 2.59
CA ARG A 48 -14.06 16.45 1.33
C ARG A 48 -15.15 15.95 0.38
N PHE A 49 -15.29 14.64 0.24
CA PHE A 49 -16.25 14.02 -0.67
C PHE A 49 -17.60 13.66 -0.01
N LYS A 50 -17.79 14.04 1.25
CA LYS A 50 -19.01 13.79 2.05
C LYS A 50 -19.42 12.32 2.11
N LEU A 51 -18.42 11.44 2.26
CA LEU A 51 -18.63 10.00 2.44
C LEU A 51 -19.01 9.68 3.89
N SER A 52 -19.61 8.51 4.10
CA SER A 52 -19.96 8.02 5.43
C SER A 52 -18.71 7.76 6.27
N ILE A 53 -18.73 8.21 7.52
CA ILE A 53 -17.66 7.98 8.50
C ILE A 53 -18.29 7.20 9.65
N THR A 54 -17.94 5.92 9.78
CA THR A 54 -18.49 5.01 10.78
C THR A 54 -17.38 4.60 11.74
N PRO A 55 -17.41 5.01 13.01
CA PRO A 55 -16.48 4.51 14.01
C PRO A 55 -16.73 3.02 14.25
N VAL A 56 -15.65 2.24 14.28
CA VAL A 56 -15.65 0.80 14.60
C VAL A 56 -14.69 0.45 15.72
N ILE A 57 -13.96 1.43 16.25
CA ILE A 57 -13.07 1.32 17.42
C ILE A 57 -13.37 2.47 18.39
N LYS A 58 -13.37 2.18 19.69
CA LYS A 58 -13.40 3.16 20.78
C LYS A 58 -12.25 2.93 21.76
N PRO A 59 -11.81 3.93 22.52
CA PRO A 59 -10.89 3.74 23.63
C PRO A 59 -11.44 2.71 24.64
N HIS A 60 -10.56 1.94 25.29
CA HIS A 60 -10.97 0.98 26.33
C HIS A 60 -11.71 1.63 27.51
N HIS A 61 -11.39 2.89 27.80
CA HIS A 61 -11.99 3.67 28.89
C HIS A 61 -12.43 5.03 28.35
N GLY A 62 -13.62 5.08 27.74
CA GLY A 62 -14.20 6.29 27.21
C GLY A 62 -15.46 6.03 26.37
N ASP A 63 -16.22 7.09 26.11
CA ASP A 63 -17.32 7.09 25.15
C ASP A 63 -16.80 7.25 23.71
N VAL A 64 -17.69 7.61 22.78
CA VAL A 64 -17.41 7.81 21.35
C VAL A 64 -16.15 8.67 21.15
N PRO A 65 -15.14 8.19 20.39
CA PRO A 65 -13.90 8.95 20.22
C PRO A 65 -14.08 10.18 19.34
N GLU A 66 -13.20 11.17 19.53
CA GLU A 66 -12.96 12.19 18.52
C GLU A 66 -12.39 11.52 17.25
N LEU A 67 -12.85 11.95 16.08
CA LEU A 67 -12.48 11.35 14.80
C LEU A 67 -11.49 12.25 14.04
N PRO A 68 -10.47 11.66 13.40
CA PRO A 68 -10.18 10.23 13.32
C PRO A 68 -9.51 9.69 14.60
N TYR A 69 -9.88 8.47 15.01
CA TYR A 69 -9.27 7.78 16.15
C TYR A 69 -8.32 6.69 15.65
N THR A 70 -7.01 6.93 15.76
CA THR A 70 -5.96 6.09 15.14
C THR A 70 -5.31 5.10 16.11
N GLU A 71 -5.70 5.12 17.39
CA GLU A 71 -5.11 4.26 18.42
C GLU A 71 -5.85 2.92 18.53
N TYR A 72 -5.19 1.94 19.14
CA TYR A 72 -5.85 0.68 19.48
C TYR A 72 -6.88 0.86 20.59
N GLY A 73 -7.98 0.11 20.47
CA GLY A 73 -9.05 0.11 21.45
C GLY A 73 -9.94 -1.12 21.38
N GLU A 74 -11.20 -0.97 21.78
CA GLU A 74 -12.23 -2.00 21.72
C GLU A 74 -13.10 -1.82 20.47
N LEU A 75 -13.41 -2.92 19.79
CA LEU A 75 -14.24 -2.91 18.60
C LEU A 75 -15.72 -2.66 18.94
N LEU A 76 -16.38 -1.84 18.11
CA LEU A 76 -17.81 -1.59 18.15
C LEU A 76 -18.43 -1.76 16.76
N GLN A 77 -19.70 -2.16 16.69
CA GLN A 77 -20.44 -2.33 15.43
C GLN A 77 -19.75 -3.26 14.41
N SER A 78 -19.00 -4.25 14.90
CA SER A 78 -18.14 -5.14 14.09
C SER A 78 -18.62 -6.59 14.12
N GLY A 79 -19.94 -6.82 14.13
CA GLY A 79 -20.51 -8.17 14.15
C GLY A 79 -20.04 -8.99 15.34
N GLU A 80 -19.58 -10.22 15.09
CA GLU A 80 -19.07 -11.16 16.11
C GLU A 80 -17.79 -10.70 16.83
N TRP A 81 -17.06 -9.74 16.26
CA TRP A 81 -15.86 -9.16 16.86
C TRP A 81 -16.15 -7.96 17.77
N THR A 82 -17.42 -7.56 17.89
CA THR A 82 -17.81 -6.46 18.80
C THR A 82 -17.42 -6.80 20.24
N GLY A 83 -16.75 -5.86 20.92
CA GLY A 83 -16.27 -6.03 22.29
C GLY A 83 -14.89 -6.67 22.42
N MET A 84 -14.29 -7.16 21.33
CA MET A 84 -12.90 -7.62 21.34
C MET A 84 -11.94 -6.42 21.37
N SER A 85 -10.74 -6.62 21.94
CA SER A 85 -9.66 -5.66 21.74
C SER A 85 -9.18 -5.69 20.29
N SER A 86 -8.61 -4.57 19.82
CA SER A 86 -8.12 -4.46 18.44
C SER A 86 -7.05 -5.50 18.11
N THR A 87 -6.18 -5.85 19.06
CA THR A 87 -5.12 -6.84 18.88
C THR A 87 -5.67 -8.26 18.75
N GLU A 88 -6.66 -8.62 19.55
CA GLU A 88 -7.39 -9.90 19.45
C GLU A 88 -8.18 -9.97 18.13
N ALA A 89 -8.87 -8.88 17.78
CA ALA A 89 -9.66 -8.79 16.57
C ALA A 89 -8.80 -8.92 15.31
N ILE A 90 -7.62 -8.30 15.26
CA ILE A 90 -6.69 -8.45 14.13
C ILE A 90 -6.36 -9.93 13.90
N SER A 91 -6.03 -10.65 14.97
CA SER A 91 -5.68 -12.07 14.87
C SER A 91 -6.88 -12.92 14.46
N SER A 92 -8.04 -12.69 15.08
CA SER A 92 -9.27 -13.43 14.80
C SER A 92 -9.79 -13.18 13.37
N LEU A 93 -9.87 -11.93 12.93
CA LEU A 93 -10.30 -11.56 11.58
C LEU A 93 -9.35 -12.11 10.51
N THR A 94 -8.04 -12.05 10.75
CA THR A 94 -7.05 -12.58 9.78
C THR A 94 -7.27 -14.08 9.57
N ASN A 95 -7.43 -14.85 10.64
CA ASN A 95 -7.71 -16.29 10.55
C ASN A 95 -9.04 -16.57 9.83
N TYR A 96 -10.08 -15.82 10.16
CA TYR A 96 -11.39 -15.96 9.51
C TYR A 96 -11.30 -15.72 8.00
N LEU A 97 -10.61 -14.66 7.58
CA LEU A 97 -10.43 -14.32 6.17
C LEU A 97 -9.64 -15.39 5.41
N GLU A 98 -8.63 -16.00 6.05
CA GLU A 98 -7.87 -17.12 5.48
C GLU A 98 -8.71 -18.38 5.32
N GLU A 99 -9.43 -18.79 6.37
CA GLU A 99 -10.28 -19.99 6.36
C GLU A 99 -11.38 -19.93 5.29
N HIS A 100 -11.88 -18.72 5.01
CA HIS A 100 -12.95 -18.49 4.03
C HIS A 100 -12.43 -18.12 2.62
N ASN A 101 -11.10 -18.12 2.40
CA ASN A 101 -10.47 -17.71 1.13
C ASN A 101 -10.84 -16.28 0.71
N LEU A 102 -11.05 -15.38 1.67
CA LEU A 102 -11.38 -13.97 1.46
C LEU A 102 -10.15 -13.06 1.56
N GLY A 103 -9.03 -13.59 2.06
CA GLY A 103 -7.77 -12.88 2.19
C GLY A 103 -6.68 -13.79 2.73
N LYS A 104 -5.47 -13.26 2.85
CA LYS A 104 -4.35 -13.93 3.50
C LYS A 104 -3.50 -12.92 4.27
N LYS A 105 -2.82 -13.38 5.31
CA LYS A 105 -1.80 -12.59 6.00
C LYS A 105 -0.66 -12.29 5.03
N ASP A 106 -0.21 -11.05 5.07
CA ASP A 106 0.94 -10.59 4.29
C ASP A 106 1.84 -9.68 5.13
N ILE A 107 3.12 -9.62 4.80
CA ILE A 107 4.12 -8.80 5.50
C ILE A 107 4.67 -7.78 4.50
N ASN A 108 4.36 -6.51 4.74
CA ASN A 108 4.82 -5.41 3.90
C ASN A 108 5.87 -4.56 4.60
N TYR A 109 6.85 -4.08 3.82
CA TYR A 109 7.91 -3.20 4.29
C TYR A 109 7.78 -1.82 3.67
N LYS A 110 8.03 -0.78 4.45
CA LYS A 110 8.16 0.60 3.92
C LYS A 110 9.43 0.79 3.08
N MET A 111 10.41 -0.09 3.26
CA MET A 111 11.66 -0.09 2.51
C MET A 111 11.37 -0.35 1.02
N ARG A 112 12.00 0.43 0.15
CA ARG A 112 11.93 0.28 -1.30
C ARG A 112 13.25 -0.26 -1.82
N ASP A 113 13.20 -0.87 -2.99
CA ASP A 113 14.39 -1.28 -3.69
C ASP A 113 15.31 -0.09 -3.97
N TRP A 114 16.60 -0.38 -3.96
CA TRP A 114 17.60 0.65 -4.17
C TRP A 114 17.72 0.97 -5.66
N VAL A 115 17.17 2.12 -6.05
CA VAL A 115 17.42 2.70 -7.36
C VAL A 115 18.83 3.28 -7.38
N PHE A 116 19.79 2.52 -7.92
CA PHE A 116 21.19 2.94 -8.04
C PHE A 116 21.53 3.49 -9.43
N SER A 117 20.75 3.18 -10.46
CA SER A 117 20.93 3.71 -11.81
C SER A 117 20.83 5.23 -11.85
N ARG A 118 21.68 5.89 -12.64
CA ARG A 118 21.69 7.35 -12.81
C ARG A 118 21.78 7.71 -14.29
N GLN A 119 21.00 8.70 -14.72
CA GLN A 119 21.10 9.29 -16.06
C GLN A 119 22.18 10.38 -16.03
N ARG A 120 23.43 9.98 -15.78
CA ARG A 120 24.59 10.89 -15.72
C ARG A 120 25.77 10.24 -16.40
N TYR A 121 26.57 11.05 -17.11
CA TYR A 121 27.82 10.58 -17.70
C TYR A 121 28.84 10.17 -16.63
N TRP A 122 29.07 11.01 -15.62
CA TRP A 122 30.09 10.76 -14.61
C TRP A 122 29.64 9.74 -13.55
N GLY A 123 29.83 8.46 -13.85
CA GLY A 123 29.53 7.32 -12.97
C GLY A 123 30.12 6.02 -13.52
N GLU A 124 30.00 4.94 -12.77
CA GLU A 124 30.39 3.60 -13.23
C GLU A 124 29.38 3.09 -14.28
N PRO A 125 29.83 2.66 -15.48
CA PRO A 125 28.96 2.02 -16.44
C PRO A 125 28.32 0.73 -15.88
N ILE A 126 27.01 0.60 -16.01
CA ILE A 126 26.29 -0.61 -15.59
C ILE A 126 26.66 -1.75 -16.55
N PRO A 127 27.18 -2.89 -16.08
CA PRO A 127 27.68 -3.99 -16.92
C PRO A 127 26.54 -4.86 -17.47
N ILE A 128 25.60 -4.24 -18.18
CA ILE A 128 24.47 -4.88 -18.87
C ILE A 128 24.52 -4.48 -20.35
N VAL A 129 24.41 -5.46 -21.24
CA VAL A 129 24.27 -5.28 -22.68
C VAL A 129 22.87 -5.66 -23.13
N TYR A 130 22.36 -4.96 -24.14
CA TYR A 130 21.07 -5.28 -24.76
C TYR A 130 21.32 -6.01 -26.07
N CYS A 131 20.93 -7.28 -26.14
CA CYS A 131 20.92 -8.07 -27.36
C CYS A 131 19.51 -8.03 -27.98
N GLU A 132 19.41 -7.78 -29.29
CA GLU A 132 18.12 -7.71 -29.98
C GLU A 132 17.33 -9.02 -29.91
N GLU A 133 18.01 -10.17 -29.86
CA GLU A 133 17.37 -11.49 -29.77
C GLU A 133 17.28 -12.03 -28.33
N CYS A 134 18.25 -11.73 -27.47
CA CYS A 134 18.36 -12.33 -26.13
C CYS A 134 17.85 -11.42 -24.99
N GLY A 135 17.67 -10.13 -25.23
CA GLY A 135 17.30 -9.15 -24.20
C GLY A 135 18.49 -8.66 -23.37
N GLU A 136 18.24 -8.40 -22.08
CA GLU A 136 19.22 -7.90 -21.10
C GLU A 136 20.19 -9.01 -20.69
N MET A 137 21.48 -8.84 -21.00
CA MET A 137 22.52 -9.80 -20.67
C MET A 137 23.62 -9.15 -19.83
N PRO A 138 24.17 -9.83 -18.82
CA PRO A 138 25.34 -9.32 -18.10
C PRO A 138 26.57 -9.35 -19.01
N VAL A 139 27.46 -8.36 -18.84
CA VAL A 139 28.80 -8.40 -19.45
C VAL A 139 29.59 -9.56 -18.84
N PRO A 140 30.26 -10.40 -19.65
CA PRO A 140 31.13 -11.47 -19.15
C PRO A 140 32.22 -10.97 -18.19
N GLU A 141 32.54 -11.77 -17.17
CA GLU A 141 33.50 -11.38 -16.11
C GLU A 141 34.90 -11.06 -16.67
N ASP A 142 35.31 -11.76 -17.73
CA ASP A 142 36.58 -11.56 -18.43
C ASP A 142 36.63 -10.27 -19.28
N GLN A 143 35.49 -9.58 -19.42
CA GLN A 143 35.35 -8.31 -20.14
C GLN A 143 35.16 -7.12 -19.19
N LEU A 144 35.25 -7.33 -17.87
CA LEU A 144 35.23 -6.26 -16.88
C LEU A 144 36.65 -5.68 -16.68
N PRO A 145 36.79 -4.37 -16.35
CA PRO A 145 35.71 -3.39 -16.16
C PRO A 145 35.17 -2.83 -17.49
N VAL A 146 33.90 -2.43 -17.49
CA VAL A 146 33.37 -1.59 -18.57
C VAL A 146 33.85 -0.17 -18.34
N GLU A 147 34.80 0.29 -19.15
CA GLU A 147 35.39 1.62 -19.00
C GLU A 147 34.41 2.72 -19.45
N LEU A 148 34.40 3.83 -18.70
CA LEU A 148 33.61 5.01 -19.06
C LEU A 148 34.26 5.68 -20.29
N PRO A 149 33.54 5.90 -21.40
CA PRO A 149 34.14 6.44 -22.62
C PRO A 149 34.54 7.89 -22.42
N GLU A 150 35.73 8.30 -22.87
CA GLU A 150 36.17 9.70 -22.81
C GLU A 150 35.32 10.59 -23.74
N VAL A 151 34.88 11.76 -23.25
CA VAL A 151 34.11 12.74 -24.03
C VAL A 151 34.70 14.15 -23.86
N ASP A 152 34.73 14.93 -24.94
CA ASP A 152 35.28 16.30 -24.95
C ASP A 152 34.47 17.27 -24.08
N ALA A 153 33.17 17.03 -23.96
CA ALA A 153 32.25 17.80 -23.12
C ALA A 153 31.10 16.91 -22.66
N TYR A 154 30.64 17.13 -21.43
CA TYR A 154 29.39 16.57 -20.91
C TYR A 154 28.56 17.69 -20.31
N GLU A 155 27.30 17.79 -20.70
CA GLU A 155 26.31 18.71 -20.11
C GLU A 155 25.39 17.93 -19.16
N PRO A 156 24.88 18.55 -18.07
CA PRO A 156 23.85 17.96 -17.22
C PRO A 156 22.47 17.92 -17.88
#